data_AF-A0A340XMW8-F1
#
_entry.id   AF-A0A340XMW8-F1
#
_cell.length_a   1.000
_cell.length_b   1.000
_cell.length_c   1.000
_cell.angle_alpha   90.00
_cell.angle_beta   90.00
_cell.angle_gamma   90.00
#
_symmetry.space_group_name_H-M   'P 1'
#
loop_
_entity.id
_entity.type
_entity.pdbx_description
1 polymer ?
#
loop_
_entity_poly.entity_id
_entity_poly.type
_entity_poly.pdbx_seq_one_letter_code
_entity_poly.pdbx_strand_id
1 'polypeptide(L)'
;MPLELTQAALYVVLELALAALAVAGNVLVCAAVGASSALQTPTNYFLVSLAAADVAVGLFAIPFAVTISLGFCTDFHSCLFLACFVLVVTQSSIFSLLAVAVDRYLAVRVPLRYKSLVTGARARGVIAVLWVLALGIGLTPFLGWNSKDRATNCTEPRDGTANASCCLVRCLFENVVPMSYMVYFNFFACVLPPLLIMLVIYVKIFLVACRQLQRMELMDHSRTVLQREVHAAKSLAMIVGIFALCWLPVHAINCASLFQPGWAKEKPTWAMNTAILLSHANSVVNPIVYAYRNRDFRYTFHKIISRYVLCRTDVCKSGDGQAGAQPALQVGL
;
A
#
# COMPACT_ATOMS: atom_id res chain seq x y z
N MET A 1 -29.14 -3.87 19.23
CA MET A 1 -28.09 -3.40 20.17
C MET A 1 -26.91 -4.35 20.30
N PRO A 2 -27.05 -5.65 20.65
CA PRO A 2 -25.87 -6.53 20.80
C PRO A 2 -25.16 -6.81 19.46
N LEU A 3 -25.91 -6.94 18.35
CA LEU A 3 -25.34 -7.21 17.02
C LEU A 3 -24.54 -6.03 16.44
N GLU A 4 -25.03 -4.80 16.60
CA GLU A 4 -24.31 -3.59 16.15
C GLU A 4 -23.02 -3.38 16.94
N LEU A 5 -23.06 -3.66 18.25
CA LEU A 5 -21.88 -3.56 19.11
C LEU A 5 -20.83 -4.63 18.76
N THR A 6 -21.25 -5.87 18.47
CA THR A 6 -20.33 -6.91 18.03
C THR A 6 -19.75 -6.63 16.65
N GLN A 7 -20.52 -6.06 15.72
CA GLN A 7 -20.02 -5.64 14.41
C GLN A 7 -18.99 -4.50 14.52
N ALA A 8 -19.25 -3.49 15.35
CA ALA A 8 -18.30 -2.41 15.59
C ALA A 8 -17.02 -2.91 16.26
N ALA A 9 -17.12 -3.76 17.28
CA ALA A 9 -15.96 -4.36 17.95
C ALA A 9 -15.14 -5.23 16.99
N LEU A 10 -15.80 -6.04 16.16
CA LEU A 10 -15.15 -6.87 15.15
C LEU A 10 -14.40 -6.00 14.13
N TYR A 11 -15.03 -4.93 13.64
CA TYR A 11 -14.38 -3.99 12.73
C TYR A 11 -13.11 -3.40 13.33
N VAL A 12 -13.17 -2.90 14.57
CA VAL A 12 -12.00 -2.34 15.26
C VAL A 12 -10.89 -3.39 15.43
N VAL A 13 -11.23 -4.62 15.85
CA VAL A 13 -10.24 -5.70 16.01
C VAL A 13 -9.57 -6.03 14.67
N LEU A 14 -10.34 -6.12 13.59
CA LEU A 14 -9.81 -6.39 12.26
C LEU A 14 -8.92 -5.25 11.77
N GLU A 15 -9.32 -3.99 11.96
CA GLU A 15 -8.49 -2.82 11.63
C GLU A 15 -7.17 -2.84 12.39
N LEU A 16 -7.18 -3.08 13.71
CA LEU A 16 -5.96 -3.16 14.51
C LEU A 16 -5.06 -4.31 14.08
N ALA A 17 -5.63 -5.46 13.71
CA ALA A 17 -4.87 -6.57 13.15
C ALA A 17 -4.21 -6.19 11.81
N LEU A 18 -4.95 -5.53 10.90
CA LEU A 18 -4.40 -5.03 9.64
C LEU A 18 -3.30 -4.00 9.88
N ALA A 19 -3.48 -3.08 10.83
CA ALA A 19 -2.46 -2.11 11.21
C ALA A 19 -1.16 -2.79 11.67
N ALA A 20 -1.26 -3.74 12.59
CA ALA A 20 -0.09 -4.47 13.08
C ALA A 20 0.64 -5.23 11.94
N LEU A 21 -0.11 -5.91 11.08
CA LEU A 21 0.45 -6.64 9.93
C LEU A 21 1.09 -5.70 8.90
N ALA A 22 0.45 -4.57 8.60
CA ALA A 22 0.95 -3.58 7.65
C ALA A 22 2.26 -2.96 8.16
N VAL A 23 2.32 -2.57 9.44
CA VAL A 23 3.54 -2.02 10.04
C VAL A 23 4.64 -3.07 10.06
N ALA A 24 4.39 -4.26 10.60
CA ALA A 24 5.41 -5.31 10.72
C ALA A 24 5.97 -5.71 9.34
N GLY A 25 5.10 -5.96 8.36
CA GLY A 25 5.50 -6.38 7.02
C GLY A 25 6.29 -5.30 6.27
N ASN A 26 5.87 -4.04 6.33
CA ASN A 26 6.52 -2.97 5.59
C ASN A 26 7.79 -2.44 6.29
N VAL A 27 7.86 -2.49 7.63
CA VAL A 27 9.13 -2.29 8.36
C VAL A 27 10.15 -3.36 7.95
N LEU A 28 9.72 -4.62 7.78
CA LEU A 28 10.60 -5.69 7.31
C LEU A 28 11.10 -5.44 5.87
N VAL A 29 10.27 -4.88 4.98
CA VAL A 29 10.70 -4.43 3.63
C VAL A 29 11.81 -3.39 3.73
N CYS A 30 11.60 -2.33 4.53
CA CYS A 30 12.60 -1.29 4.74
C CYS A 30 13.90 -1.84 5.35
N ALA A 31 13.79 -2.70 6.37
CA ALA A 31 14.93 -3.35 7.02
C ALA A 31 15.71 -4.23 6.04
N ALA A 32 15.04 -4.98 5.16
CA ALA A 32 15.71 -5.83 4.18
C ALA A 32 16.54 -5.02 3.18
N VAL A 33 16.00 -3.91 2.66
CA VAL A 33 16.73 -3.01 1.76
C VAL A 33 17.88 -2.30 2.49
N GLY A 34 17.69 -1.93 3.76
CA GLY A 34 18.74 -1.33 4.58
C GLY A 34 19.89 -2.30 4.91
N ALA A 35 19.58 -3.57 5.15
CA ALA A 35 20.54 -4.58 5.59
C ALA A 35 21.33 -5.24 4.45
N SER A 36 20.85 -5.16 3.20
CA SER A 36 21.47 -5.86 2.06
C SER A 36 21.83 -4.88 0.94
N SER A 37 23.13 -4.70 0.68
CA SER A 37 23.61 -3.90 -0.45
C SER A 37 23.14 -4.43 -1.80
N ALA A 38 22.87 -5.74 -1.91
CA ALA A 38 22.29 -6.36 -3.09
C ALA A 38 20.86 -5.84 -3.39
N LEU A 39 20.13 -5.41 -2.37
CA LEU A 39 18.80 -4.82 -2.50
C LEU A 39 18.83 -3.29 -2.65
N GLN A 40 19.96 -2.63 -2.55
CA GLN A 40 20.06 -1.16 -2.69
C GLN A 40 20.12 -0.71 -4.15
N THR A 41 19.07 -1.04 -4.89
CA THR A 41 18.91 -0.68 -6.31
C THR A 41 17.92 0.48 -6.49
N PRO A 42 18.02 1.29 -7.56
CA PRO A 42 17.08 2.39 -7.82
C PRO A 42 15.61 1.97 -7.82
N THR A 43 15.29 0.78 -8.34
CA THR A 43 13.95 0.19 -8.29
C THR A 43 13.44 0.03 -6.86
N ASN A 44 14.30 -0.48 -5.97
CA ASN A 44 13.90 -0.78 -4.60
C ASN A 44 13.67 0.49 -3.78
N TYR A 45 14.12 1.67 -4.24
CA TYR A 45 13.75 2.93 -3.61
C TYR A 45 12.25 3.22 -3.74
N PHE A 46 11.61 2.86 -4.86
CA PHE A 46 10.15 2.98 -5.00
C PHE A 46 9.42 2.02 -4.05
N LEU A 47 9.96 0.81 -3.83
CA LEU A 47 9.42 -0.15 -2.86
C LEU A 47 9.55 0.35 -1.42
N VAL A 48 10.68 1.00 -1.09
CA VAL A 48 10.87 1.65 0.22
C VAL A 48 9.91 2.82 0.42
N SER A 49 9.68 3.65 -0.61
CA SER A 49 8.68 4.72 -0.55
C SER A 49 7.28 4.17 -0.30
N LEU A 50 6.90 3.11 -1.02
CA LEU A 50 5.62 2.43 -0.81
C LEU A 50 5.51 1.85 0.61
N ALA A 51 6.55 1.15 1.08
CA ALA A 51 6.60 0.60 2.42
C ALA A 51 6.49 1.70 3.49
N ALA A 52 7.12 2.86 3.29
CA ALA A 52 6.98 3.99 4.21
C ALA A 52 5.54 4.55 4.24
N ALA A 53 4.87 4.64 3.09
CA ALA A 53 3.46 5.03 3.01
C ALA A 53 2.56 4.01 3.73
N ASP A 54 2.77 2.71 3.51
CA ASP A 54 1.98 1.64 4.11
C ASP A 54 2.24 1.50 5.63
N VAL A 55 3.45 1.79 6.11
CA VAL A 55 3.74 1.94 7.55
C VAL A 55 2.95 3.12 8.13
N ALA A 56 2.90 4.25 7.42
CA ALA A 56 2.09 5.40 7.87
C ALA A 56 0.58 5.08 7.85
N VAL A 57 0.11 4.26 6.91
CA VAL A 57 -1.26 3.73 6.93
C VAL A 57 -1.52 2.96 8.22
N GLY A 58 -0.64 2.02 8.59
CA GLY A 58 -0.80 1.22 9.80
C GLY A 58 -0.65 2.00 11.11
N LEU A 59 0.33 2.92 11.20
CA LEU A 59 0.59 3.69 12.42
C LEU A 59 -0.40 4.82 12.67
N PHE A 60 -0.92 5.44 11.60
CA PHE A 60 -1.69 6.67 11.72
C PHE A 60 -3.05 6.59 11.02
N ALA A 61 -3.11 6.19 9.75
CA ALA A 61 -4.37 6.23 9.01
C ALA A 61 -5.43 5.29 9.59
N ILE A 62 -5.06 4.05 9.92
CA ILE A 62 -5.99 3.08 10.50
C ILE A 62 -6.49 3.55 11.88
N PRO A 63 -5.62 3.93 12.85
CA PRO A 63 -6.08 4.51 14.11
C PRO A 63 -6.98 5.73 13.93
N PHE A 64 -6.66 6.62 12.99
CA PHE A 64 -7.50 7.79 12.70
C PHE A 64 -8.83 7.41 12.08
N ALA A 65 -8.88 6.46 11.14
CA ALA A 65 -10.10 5.96 10.55
C ALA A 65 -11.02 5.31 11.60
N VAL A 66 -10.47 4.50 12.51
CA VAL A 66 -11.21 3.96 13.65
C VAL A 66 -11.76 5.08 14.53
N THR A 67 -10.92 6.05 14.90
CA THR A 67 -11.33 7.17 15.75
C THR A 67 -12.46 8.00 15.10
N ILE A 68 -12.35 8.28 13.80
CA ILE A 68 -13.38 8.98 13.01
C ILE A 68 -14.67 8.12 12.93
N SER A 69 -14.56 6.79 12.79
CA SER A 69 -15.74 5.92 12.72
C SER A 69 -16.56 5.89 14.02
N LEU A 70 -15.91 6.12 15.17
CA LEU A 70 -16.57 6.22 16.47
C LEU A 70 -17.34 7.55 16.65
N GLY A 71 -17.02 8.57 15.86
CA GLY A 71 -17.75 9.83 15.86
C GLY A 71 -17.56 10.65 17.13
N PHE A 72 -16.32 10.77 17.61
CA PHE A 72 -15.98 11.61 18.78
C PHE A 72 -16.17 13.11 18.50
N CYS A 73 -16.35 13.90 19.56
CA CYS A 73 -16.53 15.35 19.45
C CYS A 73 -15.16 16.05 19.41
N THR A 74 -14.94 16.88 18.39
CA THR A 74 -13.70 17.68 18.25
C THR A 74 -13.95 18.92 17.39
N ASP A 75 -12.97 19.82 17.30
CA ASP A 75 -13.08 20.97 16.42
C ASP A 75 -13.06 20.54 14.94
N PHE A 76 -13.69 21.34 14.07
CA PHE A 76 -13.84 21.00 12.66
C PHE A 76 -12.50 20.75 11.95
N HIS A 77 -11.47 21.56 12.23
CA HIS A 77 -10.20 21.48 11.51
C HIS A 77 -9.35 20.30 11.99
N SER A 78 -9.41 19.93 13.27
CA SER A 78 -8.81 18.70 13.79
C SER A 78 -9.42 17.47 13.14
N CYS A 79 -10.77 17.41 13.05
CA CYS A 79 -11.42 16.31 12.35
C CYS A 79 -11.04 16.25 10.86
N LEU A 80 -11.02 17.42 10.21
CA LEU A 80 -10.61 17.53 8.81
C LEU A 80 -9.15 17.09 8.60
N PHE A 81 -8.25 17.41 9.54
CA PHE A 81 -6.85 16.97 9.50
C PHE A 81 -6.74 15.45 9.54
N LEU A 82 -7.42 14.80 10.49
CA LEU A 82 -7.40 13.34 10.60
C LEU A 82 -7.93 12.68 9.32
N ALA A 83 -9.04 13.18 8.78
CA ALA A 83 -9.60 12.67 7.53
C ALA A 83 -8.68 12.88 6.33
N CYS A 84 -8.10 14.08 6.19
CA CYS A 84 -7.20 14.39 5.07
C CYS A 84 -5.86 13.66 5.18
N PHE A 85 -5.35 13.41 6.39
CA PHE A 85 -4.12 12.66 6.59
C PHE A 85 -4.26 11.24 6.03
N VAL A 86 -5.40 10.57 6.27
CA VAL A 86 -5.73 9.27 5.67
C VAL A 86 -5.66 9.35 4.14
N LEU A 87 -6.22 10.40 3.54
CA LEU A 87 -6.19 10.61 2.07
C LEU A 87 -4.76 10.82 1.54
N VAL A 88 -3.91 11.56 2.26
CA VAL A 88 -2.51 11.80 1.85
C VAL A 88 -1.73 10.50 1.78
N VAL A 89 -1.74 9.70 2.85
CA VAL A 89 -0.90 8.49 2.91
C VAL A 89 -1.40 7.41 1.95
N THR A 90 -2.72 7.30 1.77
CA THR A 90 -3.32 6.40 0.79
C THR A 90 -2.98 6.82 -0.64
N GLN A 91 -3.07 8.11 -0.96
CA GLN A 91 -2.67 8.63 -2.28
C GLN A 91 -1.18 8.42 -2.56
N SER A 92 -0.32 8.58 -1.56
CA SER A 92 1.11 8.30 -1.65
C SER A 92 1.38 6.81 -1.98
N SER A 93 0.64 5.89 -1.35
CA SER A 93 0.70 4.45 -1.65
C SER A 93 0.31 4.15 -3.10
N ILE A 94 -0.80 4.74 -3.59
CA ILE A 94 -1.27 4.58 -4.98
C ILE A 94 -0.22 5.08 -5.99
N PHE A 95 0.34 6.26 -5.77
CA PHE A 95 1.37 6.80 -6.64
C PHE A 95 2.66 5.99 -6.61
N SER A 96 3.05 5.48 -5.44
CA SER A 96 4.21 4.60 -5.32
C SER A 96 3.99 3.28 -6.06
N LEU A 97 2.79 2.70 -6.02
CA LEU A 97 2.43 1.52 -6.82
C LEU A 97 2.48 1.79 -8.33
N LEU A 98 1.98 2.95 -8.78
CA LEU A 98 2.10 3.37 -10.18
C LEU A 98 3.57 3.52 -10.58
N ALA A 99 4.40 4.14 -9.74
CA ALA A 99 5.83 4.30 -10.00
C ALA A 99 6.54 2.95 -10.12
N VAL A 100 6.21 1.98 -9.25
CA VAL A 100 6.69 0.60 -9.36
C VAL A 100 6.24 -0.03 -10.68
N ALA A 101 4.98 0.13 -11.10
CA ALA A 101 4.50 -0.40 -12.36
C ALA A 101 5.26 0.20 -13.57
N VAL A 102 5.48 1.52 -13.57
CA VAL A 102 6.25 2.23 -14.61
C VAL A 102 7.71 1.76 -14.63
N ASP A 103 8.36 1.63 -13.48
CA ASP A 103 9.72 1.10 -13.37
C ASP A 103 9.84 -0.30 -13.98
N ARG A 104 8.90 -1.21 -13.63
CA ARG A 104 8.85 -2.57 -14.21
C ARG A 104 8.62 -2.54 -15.71
N TYR A 105 7.76 -1.65 -16.20
CA TYR A 105 7.54 -1.47 -17.64
C TYR A 105 8.82 -1.06 -18.36
N LEU A 106 9.55 -0.08 -17.83
CA LEU A 106 10.81 0.39 -18.40
C LEU A 106 11.86 -0.74 -18.42
N ALA A 107 11.95 -1.52 -17.35
CA ALA A 107 12.88 -2.65 -17.27
C ALA A 107 12.63 -3.70 -18.37
N VAL A 108 11.36 -3.97 -18.69
CA VAL A 108 10.96 -4.97 -19.70
C VAL A 108 11.08 -4.41 -21.13
N ARG A 109 10.72 -3.15 -21.36
CA ARG A 109 10.62 -2.58 -22.71
C ARG A 109 11.91 -2.02 -23.26
N VAL A 110 12.77 -1.46 -22.41
CA VAL A 110 14.00 -0.78 -22.83
C VAL A 110 15.21 -1.26 -22.03
N PRO A 111 15.50 -2.58 -21.99
CA PRO A 111 16.51 -3.16 -21.10
C PRO A 111 17.91 -2.54 -21.29
N LEU A 112 18.30 -2.20 -22.52
CA LEU A 112 19.62 -1.63 -22.83
C LEU A 112 19.80 -0.20 -22.31
N ARG A 113 18.72 0.60 -22.27
CA ARG A 113 18.74 1.99 -21.79
C ARG A 113 18.27 2.12 -20.35
N TYR A 114 17.71 1.05 -19.77
CA TYR A 114 17.14 1.08 -18.43
C TYR A 114 18.11 1.60 -17.37
N LYS A 115 19.36 1.11 -17.38
CA LYS A 115 20.40 1.51 -16.42
C LYS A 115 20.78 3.00 -16.51
N SER A 116 20.65 3.63 -17.68
CA SER A 116 20.92 5.07 -17.85
C SER A 116 19.68 5.94 -17.62
N LEU A 117 18.47 5.36 -17.74
CA LEU A 117 17.21 6.04 -17.49
C LEU A 117 16.88 6.07 -15.99
N VAL A 118 16.88 4.91 -15.34
CA VAL A 118 16.47 4.74 -13.93
C VAL A 118 17.69 4.80 -13.03
N THR A 119 18.06 6.01 -12.64
CA THR A 119 19.16 6.28 -11.71
C THR A 119 18.63 6.60 -10.31
N GLY A 120 19.44 6.36 -9.28
CA GLY A 120 19.03 6.61 -7.89
C GLY A 120 18.64 8.08 -7.61
N ALA A 121 19.34 9.03 -8.22
CA ALA A 121 19.03 10.46 -8.08
C ALA A 121 17.66 10.81 -8.69
N ARG A 122 17.37 10.32 -9.90
CA ARG A 122 16.08 10.52 -10.55
C ARG A 122 14.95 9.82 -9.79
N ALA A 123 15.19 8.59 -9.30
CA ALA A 123 14.20 7.88 -8.48
C ALA A 123 13.82 8.65 -7.21
N ARG A 124 14.82 9.18 -6.47
CA ARG A 124 14.55 10.04 -5.30
C ARG A 124 13.78 11.30 -5.65
N GLY A 125 14.12 11.94 -6.78
CA GLY A 125 13.39 13.12 -7.28
C GLY A 125 11.93 12.79 -7.61
N VAL A 126 11.69 11.68 -8.31
CA VAL A 126 10.31 11.20 -8.60
C VAL A 126 9.56 10.92 -7.30
N ILE A 127 10.16 10.22 -6.34
CA ILE A 127 9.55 9.95 -5.04
C ILE A 127 9.14 11.26 -4.35
N ALA A 128 10.03 12.25 -4.27
CA ALA A 128 9.73 13.54 -3.67
C ALA A 128 8.54 14.24 -4.35
N VAL A 129 8.49 14.23 -5.69
CA VAL A 129 7.35 14.78 -6.45
C VAL A 129 6.05 14.03 -6.12
N LEU A 130 6.07 12.70 -6.05
CA LEU A 130 4.88 11.91 -5.75
C LEU A 130 4.34 12.18 -4.33
N TRP A 131 5.22 12.37 -3.35
CA TRP A 131 4.82 12.76 -1.99
C TRP A 131 4.20 14.17 -1.96
N VAL A 132 4.80 15.13 -2.66
CA VAL A 132 4.25 16.49 -2.77
C VAL A 132 2.88 16.48 -3.46
N LEU A 133 2.72 15.69 -4.52
CA LEU A 133 1.42 15.53 -5.19
C LEU A 133 0.39 14.88 -4.26
N ALA A 134 0.77 13.84 -3.50
CA ALA A 134 -0.12 13.21 -2.54
C ALA A 134 -0.55 14.17 -1.43
N LEU A 135 0.35 15.01 -0.93
CA LEU A 135 0.05 16.06 0.03
C LEU A 135 -0.92 17.10 -0.55
N GLY A 136 -0.65 17.62 -1.74
CA GLY A 136 -1.51 18.61 -2.39
C GLY A 136 -2.93 18.07 -2.65
N ILE A 137 -3.02 16.84 -3.15
CA ILE A 137 -4.31 16.18 -3.39
C ILE A 137 -5.03 15.93 -2.06
N GLY A 138 -4.39 15.24 -1.11
CA GLY A 138 -5.03 14.85 0.15
C GLY A 138 -5.44 16.02 1.04
N LEU A 139 -4.71 17.14 0.99
CA LEU A 139 -5.00 18.36 1.77
C LEU A 139 -5.87 19.37 1.01
N THR A 140 -6.36 19.06 -0.20
CA THR A 140 -7.25 19.96 -0.95
C THR A 140 -8.48 20.41 -0.16
N PRO A 141 -9.11 19.60 0.72
CA PRO A 141 -10.21 20.08 1.57
C PRO A 141 -9.84 21.26 2.49
N PHE A 142 -8.57 21.40 2.90
CA PHE A 142 -8.11 22.57 3.67
C PHE A 142 -8.08 23.86 2.85
N LEU A 143 -8.05 23.77 1.51
CA LEU A 143 -8.08 24.92 0.62
C LEU A 143 -9.51 25.49 0.41
N GLY A 144 -10.50 24.95 1.12
CA GLY A 144 -11.89 25.43 1.10
C GLY A 144 -12.90 24.43 0.55
N TRP A 145 -12.46 23.31 -0.03
CA TRP A 145 -13.37 22.25 -0.51
C TRP A 145 -13.79 21.30 0.62
N ASN A 146 -14.41 21.86 1.67
CA ASN A 146 -14.85 21.13 2.86
C ASN A 146 -16.28 21.51 3.24
N SER A 147 -16.87 20.77 4.19
CA SER A 147 -18.28 20.92 4.57
C SER A 147 -18.51 21.89 5.74
N LYS A 148 -17.59 22.85 6.01
CA LYS A 148 -17.66 23.74 7.18
C LYS A 148 -18.97 24.52 7.25
N ASP A 149 -19.44 25.04 6.12
CA ASP A 149 -20.68 25.83 6.03
C ASP A 149 -21.94 25.01 6.37
N ARG A 150 -21.86 23.68 6.31
CA ARG A 150 -22.94 22.76 6.70
C ARG A 150 -22.80 22.25 8.15
N ALA A 151 -21.63 22.44 8.76
CA ALA A 151 -21.32 21.99 10.12
C ALA A 151 -21.76 22.98 11.21
N THR A 152 -22.17 24.20 10.84
CA THR A 152 -22.71 25.23 11.74
C THR A 152 -24.16 24.96 12.11
N ASN A 153 -24.40 23.97 12.96
CA ASN A 153 -25.61 23.87 13.78
C ASN A 153 -25.20 23.67 15.25
N CYS A 154 -24.49 24.65 15.80
CA CYS A 154 -24.52 24.84 17.24
C CYS A 154 -25.85 25.54 17.54
N THR A 155 -26.91 24.78 17.81
CA THR A 155 -28.07 25.34 18.50
C THR A 155 -27.61 25.74 19.89
N GLU A 156 -27.64 27.05 20.16
CA GLU A 156 -27.77 27.61 21.51
C GLU A 156 -28.63 26.68 22.40
N PRO A 157 -28.21 26.35 23.63
CA PRO A 157 -29.03 25.53 24.52
C PRO A 157 -30.27 26.34 24.87
N ARG A 158 -31.44 25.91 24.38
CA ARG A 158 -32.72 26.58 24.65
C ARG A 158 -33.32 26.24 26.01
N ASP A 159 -32.67 25.42 26.83
CA ASP A 159 -33.11 25.14 28.19
C ASP A 159 -31.92 25.04 29.14
N GLY A 160 -31.98 25.81 30.23
CA GLY A 160 -30.93 26.03 31.22
C GLY A 160 -30.60 24.84 32.13
N THR A 161 -30.60 23.62 31.60
CA THR A 161 -30.04 22.45 32.29
C THR A 161 -28.72 22.07 31.61
N ALA A 162 -27.64 22.58 32.19
CA ALA A 162 -26.29 22.35 31.72
C ALA A 162 -25.89 20.86 31.81
N ASN A 163 -26.17 20.11 30.76
CA ASN A 163 -25.25 19.09 30.28
C ASN A 163 -24.42 19.76 29.19
N ALA A 164 -23.11 19.85 29.37
CA ALA A 164 -22.15 20.49 28.46
C ALA A 164 -22.07 19.75 27.10
N SER A 165 -23.13 19.83 26.30
CA SER A 165 -23.22 19.23 24.97
C SER A 165 -22.54 20.13 23.93
N CYS A 166 -21.20 20.15 24.01
CA CYS A 166 -20.20 20.53 23.02
C CYS A 166 -20.50 21.64 21.98
N CYS A 167 -19.72 22.71 22.03
CA CYS A 167 -19.43 23.63 20.91
C CYS A 167 -18.53 22.96 19.83
N LEU A 168 -18.61 21.63 19.66
CA LEU A 168 -17.71 20.80 18.86
C LEU A 168 -18.52 19.96 17.87
N VAL A 169 -17.93 19.68 16.70
CA VAL A 169 -18.57 18.90 15.65
C VAL A 169 -18.38 17.41 15.93
N ARG A 170 -19.42 16.61 15.66
CA ARG A 170 -19.29 15.15 15.66
C ARG A 170 -18.41 14.72 14.48
N CYS A 171 -17.21 14.21 14.78
CA CYS A 171 -16.20 13.92 13.78
C CYS A 171 -16.51 12.64 13.00
N LEU A 172 -17.21 12.79 11.88
CA LEU A 172 -17.46 11.72 10.91
C LEU A 172 -16.89 12.17 9.56
N PHE A 173 -16.32 11.24 8.81
CA PHE A 173 -15.66 11.53 7.53
C PHE A 173 -16.56 12.32 6.57
N GLU A 174 -17.81 11.89 6.41
CA GLU A 174 -18.79 12.50 5.50
C GLU A 174 -19.28 13.88 5.96
N ASN A 175 -19.09 14.22 7.24
CA ASN A 175 -19.44 15.52 7.80
C ASN A 175 -18.40 16.60 7.49
N VAL A 176 -17.15 16.22 7.24
CA VAL A 176 -16.04 17.16 7.03
C VAL A 176 -15.52 17.15 5.59
N VAL A 177 -15.55 15.99 4.92
CA VAL A 177 -15.12 15.82 3.53
C VAL A 177 -16.33 15.59 2.62
N PRO A 178 -16.59 16.48 1.65
CA PRO A 178 -17.76 16.35 0.77
C PRO A 178 -17.61 15.20 -0.23
N MET A 179 -18.71 14.51 -0.53
CA MET A 179 -18.72 13.40 -1.50
C MET A 179 -18.36 13.84 -2.93
N SER A 180 -18.64 15.10 -3.29
CA SER A 180 -18.23 15.66 -4.59
C SER A 180 -16.71 15.66 -4.77
N TYR A 181 -15.97 16.01 -3.71
CA TYR A 181 -14.51 15.92 -3.69
C TYR A 181 -14.06 14.45 -3.80
N MET A 182 -14.66 13.56 -3.01
CA MET A 182 -14.29 12.13 -3.00
C MET A 182 -14.51 11.43 -4.34
N VAL A 183 -15.56 11.80 -5.08
CA VAL A 183 -15.89 11.14 -6.35
C VAL A 183 -15.20 11.82 -7.52
N TYR A 184 -15.40 13.13 -7.72
CA TYR A 184 -14.91 13.79 -8.93
C TYR A 184 -13.40 13.99 -8.92
N PHE A 185 -12.87 14.48 -7.81
CA PHE A 185 -11.45 14.78 -7.73
C PHE A 185 -10.65 13.56 -7.28
N ASN A 186 -10.91 13.05 -6.07
CA ASN A 186 -10.15 11.95 -5.53
C ASN A 186 -10.28 10.68 -6.39
N PHE A 187 -11.50 10.20 -6.65
CA PHE A 187 -11.67 8.97 -7.43
C PHE A 187 -11.37 9.17 -8.93
N PHE A 188 -12.17 9.97 -9.64
CA PHE A 188 -12.06 10.04 -11.10
C PHE A 188 -10.78 10.71 -11.61
N ALA A 189 -10.24 11.71 -10.90
CA ALA A 189 -9.02 12.40 -11.34
C ALA A 189 -7.74 11.81 -10.72
N CYS A 190 -7.76 11.32 -9.48
CA CYS A 190 -6.54 10.92 -8.77
C CYS A 190 -6.34 9.41 -8.56
N VAL A 191 -7.40 8.59 -8.55
CA VAL A 191 -7.28 7.13 -8.33
C VAL A 191 -7.52 6.34 -9.60
N LEU A 192 -8.58 6.66 -10.34
CA LEU A 192 -8.95 5.95 -11.57
C LEU A 192 -7.86 6.07 -12.65
N PRO A 193 -7.23 7.22 -12.91
CA PRO A 193 -6.21 7.30 -13.95
C PRO A 193 -4.96 6.48 -13.61
N PRO A 194 -4.37 6.53 -12.39
CA PRO A 194 -3.32 5.58 -12.00
C PRO A 194 -3.73 4.12 -12.15
N LEU A 195 -4.96 3.74 -11.76
CA LEU A 195 -5.47 2.39 -11.93
C LEU A 195 -5.48 1.95 -13.41
N LEU A 196 -6.01 2.80 -14.30
CA LEU A 196 -6.06 2.54 -15.73
C LEU A 196 -4.66 2.49 -16.35
N ILE A 197 -3.76 3.40 -15.97
CA ILE A 197 -2.38 3.40 -16.44
C ILE A 197 -1.66 2.13 -15.99
N MET A 198 -1.81 1.72 -14.72
CA MET A 198 -1.28 0.45 -14.22
C MET A 198 -1.83 -0.72 -15.02
N LEU A 199 -3.15 -0.79 -15.23
CA LEU A 199 -3.79 -1.84 -16.03
C LEU A 199 -3.17 -1.91 -17.43
N VAL A 200 -3.08 -0.77 -18.14
CA VAL A 200 -2.49 -0.70 -19.48
C VAL A 200 -1.03 -1.14 -19.46
N ILE A 201 -0.24 -0.68 -18.50
CA ILE A 201 1.17 -1.08 -18.33
C ILE A 201 1.27 -2.59 -18.16
N TYR A 202 0.51 -3.19 -17.25
CA TYR A 202 0.59 -4.62 -16.97
C TYR A 202 0.08 -5.47 -18.13
N VAL A 203 -0.97 -5.05 -18.83
CA VAL A 203 -1.41 -5.67 -20.08
C VAL A 203 -0.29 -5.61 -21.13
N LYS A 204 0.39 -4.46 -21.30
CA LYS A 204 1.50 -4.33 -22.23
C LYS A 204 2.70 -5.21 -21.84
N ILE A 205 3.03 -5.32 -20.54
CA ILE A 205 4.09 -6.22 -20.05
C ILE A 205 3.72 -7.66 -20.39
N PHE A 206 2.47 -8.07 -20.12
CA PHE A 206 1.97 -9.40 -20.43
C PHE A 206 2.06 -9.70 -21.94
N LEU A 207 1.60 -8.79 -22.79
CA LEU A 207 1.67 -8.95 -24.24
C LEU A 207 3.11 -9.04 -24.77
N VAL A 208 4.07 -8.34 -24.15
CA VAL A 208 5.49 -8.44 -24.52
C VAL A 208 6.06 -9.81 -24.13
N ALA A 209 5.75 -10.29 -22.93
CA ALA A 209 6.15 -11.62 -22.49
C ALA A 209 5.58 -12.69 -23.45
N CYS A 210 4.28 -12.62 -23.77
CA CYS A 210 3.66 -13.54 -24.74
C CYS A 210 4.32 -13.50 -26.13
N ARG A 211 4.70 -12.32 -26.63
CA ARG A 211 5.40 -12.21 -27.92
C ARG A 211 6.82 -12.76 -27.88
N GLN A 212 7.53 -12.60 -26.77
CA GLN A 212 8.86 -13.20 -26.59
C GLN A 212 8.76 -14.73 -26.61
N LEU A 213 7.68 -15.30 -26.08
CA LEU A 213 7.44 -16.74 -26.10
C LEU A 213 7.10 -17.30 -27.46
N GLN A 214 6.24 -16.62 -28.21
CA GLN A 214 5.89 -17.06 -29.57
C GLN A 214 7.12 -17.12 -30.49
N ARG A 215 8.15 -16.29 -30.22
CA ARG A 215 9.45 -16.39 -30.93
C ARG A 215 10.31 -17.56 -30.46
N MET A 216 10.11 -18.05 -29.24
CA MET A 216 10.86 -19.17 -28.65
C MET A 216 10.20 -20.54 -28.92
N GLU A 217 8.91 -20.57 -29.28
CA GLU A 217 8.14 -21.79 -29.64
C GLU A 217 8.62 -22.52 -30.90
N LEU A 218 9.56 -21.95 -31.68
CA LEU A 218 10.24 -22.64 -32.78
C LEU A 218 11.22 -23.73 -32.32
N MET A 219 11.41 -23.92 -31.00
CA MET A 219 12.25 -24.97 -30.42
C MET A 219 11.42 -25.85 -29.45
N ASP A 220 11.45 -27.17 -29.65
CA ASP A 220 10.61 -28.24 -29.04
C ASP A 220 10.64 -28.34 -27.48
N HIS A 221 11.45 -27.52 -26.79
CA HIS A 221 11.59 -27.50 -25.32
C HIS A 221 10.44 -26.76 -24.59
N SER A 222 9.30 -26.53 -25.25
CA SER A 222 8.40 -25.39 -24.98
C SER A 222 7.32 -25.58 -23.90
N ARG A 223 7.07 -26.79 -23.39
CA ARG A 223 6.04 -27.01 -22.34
C ARG A 223 6.37 -26.37 -20.99
N THR A 224 7.62 -26.44 -20.55
CA THR A 224 8.09 -25.85 -19.29
C THR A 224 8.19 -24.33 -19.38
N VAL A 225 8.51 -23.82 -20.57
CA VAL A 225 8.57 -22.39 -20.90
C VAL A 225 7.16 -21.79 -20.89
N LEU A 226 6.18 -22.44 -21.54
CA LEU A 226 4.77 -22.06 -21.50
C LEU A 226 4.21 -21.99 -20.06
N GLN A 227 4.55 -22.97 -19.21
CA GLN A 227 4.14 -22.98 -17.79
C GLN A 227 4.77 -21.85 -16.97
N ARG A 228 6.06 -21.54 -17.17
CA ARG A 228 6.74 -20.40 -16.53
C ARG A 228 6.08 -19.07 -16.86
N GLU A 229 5.48 -18.98 -18.03
CA GLU A 229 5.02 -17.73 -18.58
C GLU A 229 3.55 -17.48 -18.31
N VAL A 230 2.74 -18.54 -18.29
CA VAL A 230 1.43 -18.53 -17.61
C VAL A 230 1.60 -18.14 -16.14
N HIS A 231 2.65 -18.62 -15.47
CA HIS A 231 2.93 -18.24 -14.08
C HIS A 231 3.33 -16.76 -13.94
N ALA A 232 4.16 -16.24 -14.84
CA ALA A 232 4.54 -14.82 -14.87
C ALA A 232 3.32 -13.92 -15.14
N ALA A 233 2.48 -14.29 -16.11
CA ALA A 233 1.22 -13.62 -16.46
C ALA A 233 0.22 -13.60 -15.29
N LYS A 234 0.03 -14.75 -14.64
CA LYS A 234 -0.82 -14.89 -13.45
C LYS A 234 -0.35 -13.97 -12.32
N SER A 235 0.96 -13.77 -12.19
CA SER A 235 1.54 -12.87 -11.20
C SER A 235 1.32 -11.39 -11.51
N LEU A 236 1.20 -10.98 -12.79
CA LEU A 236 0.90 -9.60 -13.18
C LEU A 236 -0.60 -9.28 -13.05
N ALA A 237 -1.48 -10.20 -13.45
CA ALA A 237 -2.92 -10.06 -13.27
C ALA A 237 -3.31 -10.02 -11.77
N MET A 238 -2.58 -10.77 -10.93
CA MET A 238 -2.76 -10.77 -9.48
C MET A 238 -2.55 -9.38 -8.87
N ILE A 239 -1.49 -8.65 -9.23
CA ILE A 239 -1.19 -7.33 -8.62
C ILE A 239 -2.28 -6.30 -8.98
N VAL A 240 -2.68 -6.23 -10.24
CA VAL A 240 -3.74 -5.32 -10.69
C VAL A 240 -5.09 -5.69 -10.08
N GLY A 241 -5.40 -7.00 -10.06
CA GLY A 241 -6.63 -7.52 -9.48
C GLY A 241 -6.74 -7.22 -7.99
N ILE A 242 -5.66 -7.39 -7.23
CA ILE A 242 -5.62 -7.07 -5.79
C ILE A 242 -5.85 -5.59 -5.57
N PHE A 243 -5.14 -4.72 -6.29
CA PHE A 243 -5.33 -3.27 -6.11
C PHE A 243 -6.75 -2.84 -6.47
N ALA A 244 -7.31 -3.32 -7.58
CA ALA A 244 -8.69 -3.03 -7.97
C ALA A 244 -9.70 -3.57 -6.94
N LEU A 245 -9.50 -4.79 -6.44
CA LEU A 245 -10.34 -5.40 -5.42
C LEU A 245 -10.29 -4.61 -4.11
N CYS A 246 -9.12 -4.11 -3.72
CA CYS A 246 -8.92 -3.30 -2.53
C CYS A 246 -9.61 -1.94 -2.59
N TRP A 247 -9.57 -1.26 -3.74
CA TRP A 247 -9.95 0.15 -3.84
C TRP A 247 -11.31 0.42 -4.50
N LEU A 248 -11.71 -0.37 -5.51
CA LEU A 248 -12.95 -0.10 -6.23
C LEU A 248 -14.21 -0.17 -5.35
N PRO A 249 -14.33 -1.06 -4.36
CA PRO A 249 -15.53 -1.13 -3.52
C PRO A 249 -15.83 0.17 -2.77
N VAL A 250 -14.83 0.79 -2.14
CA VAL A 250 -15.05 2.06 -1.40
C VAL A 250 -15.42 3.20 -2.33
N HIS A 251 -14.78 3.28 -3.51
CA HIS A 251 -15.11 4.30 -4.49
C HIS A 251 -16.48 4.08 -5.14
N ALA A 252 -16.88 2.83 -5.35
CA ALA A 252 -18.22 2.50 -5.84
C ALA A 252 -19.31 2.92 -4.85
N ILE A 253 -19.11 2.66 -3.55
CA ILE A 253 -20.03 3.10 -2.50
C ILE A 253 -20.09 4.64 -2.43
N ASN A 254 -18.96 5.34 -2.60
CA ASN A 254 -18.93 6.80 -2.64
C ASN A 254 -19.67 7.35 -3.87
N CYS A 255 -19.48 6.74 -5.04
CA CYS A 255 -20.24 7.08 -6.25
C CYS A 255 -21.75 6.87 -6.04
N ALA A 256 -22.15 5.72 -5.51
CA ALA A 256 -23.55 5.45 -5.20
C ALA A 256 -24.10 6.46 -4.18
N SER A 257 -23.33 6.81 -3.15
CA SER A 257 -23.72 7.81 -2.15
C SER A 257 -23.87 9.23 -2.74
N LEU A 258 -23.07 9.58 -3.75
CA LEU A 258 -23.19 10.88 -4.41
C LEU A 258 -24.35 10.92 -5.41
N PHE A 259 -24.47 9.90 -6.27
CA PHE A 259 -25.40 9.89 -7.39
C PHE A 259 -26.80 9.41 -7.01
N GLN A 260 -26.96 8.69 -5.90
CA GLN A 260 -28.24 8.15 -5.43
C GLN A 260 -28.48 8.57 -3.95
N PRO A 261 -29.16 9.71 -3.71
CA PRO A 261 -29.41 10.21 -2.36
C PRO A 261 -30.20 9.25 -1.45
N GLY A 262 -31.05 8.39 -2.03
CA GLY A 262 -31.74 7.33 -1.29
C GLY A 262 -30.77 6.30 -0.70
N TRP A 263 -29.83 5.82 -1.53
CA TRP A 263 -28.76 4.93 -1.09
C TRP A 263 -27.90 5.56 0.00
N ALA A 264 -27.56 6.85 -0.10
CA ALA A 264 -26.74 7.53 0.90
C ALA A 264 -27.33 7.45 2.32
N LYS A 265 -28.67 7.44 2.44
CA LYS A 265 -29.38 7.34 3.72
C LYS A 265 -29.52 5.91 4.23
N GLU A 266 -29.63 4.95 3.31
CA GLU A 266 -29.95 3.54 3.63
C GLU A 266 -28.75 2.61 3.58
N LYS A 267 -27.58 3.09 3.13
CA LYS A 267 -26.40 2.24 2.95
C LYS A 267 -26.04 1.54 4.26
N PRO A 268 -25.85 0.21 4.24
CA PRO A 268 -25.49 -0.51 5.45
C PRO A 268 -24.06 -0.16 5.90
N THR A 269 -23.90 0.08 7.20
CA THR A 269 -22.61 0.36 7.86
C THR A 269 -21.59 -0.75 7.63
N TRP A 270 -22.02 -2.02 7.67
CA TRP A 270 -21.16 -3.18 7.44
C TRP A 270 -20.51 -3.18 6.05
N ALA A 271 -21.21 -2.67 5.03
CA ALA A 271 -20.69 -2.63 3.66
C ALA A 271 -19.59 -1.57 3.53
N MET A 272 -19.78 -0.39 4.12
CA MET A 272 -18.75 0.65 4.16
C MET A 272 -17.54 0.17 4.97
N ASN A 273 -17.74 -0.40 6.16
CA ASN A 273 -16.67 -0.92 7.00
C ASN A 273 -15.86 -2.02 6.29
N THR A 274 -16.54 -2.90 5.55
CA THR A 274 -15.89 -3.95 4.76
C THR A 274 -15.08 -3.37 3.61
N ALA A 275 -15.61 -2.34 2.91
CA ALA A 275 -14.88 -1.66 1.85
C ALA A 275 -13.63 -0.92 2.37
N ILE A 276 -13.73 -0.29 3.55
CA ILE A 276 -12.59 0.35 4.23
C ILE A 276 -11.54 -0.70 4.62
N LEU A 277 -11.94 -1.79 5.29
CA LEU A 277 -11.05 -2.89 5.64
C LEU A 277 -10.31 -3.43 4.41
N LEU A 278 -11.02 -3.62 3.31
CA LEU A 278 -10.47 -4.14 2.07
C LEU A 278 -9.46 -3.16 1.44
N SER A 279 -9.69 -1.85 1.57
CA SER A 279 -8.73 -0.82 1.13
C SER A 279 -7.46 -0.83 1.99
N HIS A 280 -7.58 -0.97 3.30
CA HIS A 280 -6.44 -1.03 4.23
C HIS A 280 -5.65 -2.32 4.09
N ALA A 281 -6.31 -3.44 3.78
CA ALA A 281 -5.68 -4.73 3.53
C ALA A 281 -4.67 -4.69 2.37
N ASN A 282 -4.81 -3.76 1.42
CA ASN A 282 -3.84 -3.53 0.35
C ASN A 282 -2.41 -3.35 0.88
N SER A 283 -2.28 -2.62 2.00
CA SER A 283 -0.99 -2.33 2.66
C SER A 283 -0.31 -3.58 3.22
N VAL A 284 -1.08 -4.61 3.57
CA VAL A 284 -0.58 -5.89 4.10
C VAL A 284 -0.09 -6.82 2.99
N VAL A 285 -0.70 -6.74 1.81
CA VAL A 285 -0.43 -7.67 0.71
C VAL A 285 0.94 -7.42 0.07
N ASN A 286 1.42 -6.17 0.08
CA ASN A 286 2.67 -5.78 -0.60
C ASN A 286 3.90 -6.61 -0.15
N PRO A 287 4.26 -6.70 1.15
CA PRO A 287 5.35 -7.56 1.62
C PRO A 287 5.21 -9.04 1.22
N ILE A 288 3.99 -9.57 1.23
CA ILE A 288 3.69 -10.98 0.86
C ILE A 288 4.02 -11.20 -0.61
N VAL A 289 3.61 -10.28 -1.48
CA VAL A 289 3.94 -10.31 -2.91
C VAL A 289 5.44 -10.29 -3.12
N TYR A 290 6.19 -9.45 -2.39
CA TYR A 290 7.66 -9.40 -2.51
C TYR A 290 8.33 -10.69 -2.06
N ALA A 291 7.91 -11.26 -0.93
CA ALA A 291 8.44 -12.53 -0.43
C ALA A 291 8.19 -13.69 -1.41
N TYR A 292 7.05 -13.69 -2.11
CA TYR A 292 6.73 -14.70 -3.10
C TYR A 292 7.52 -14.49 -4.41
N ARG A 293 7.64 -13.24 -4.88
CA ARG A 293 8.16 -12.91 -6.21
C ARG A 293 9.67 -12.68 -6.28
N ASN A 294 10.31 -12.23 -5.22
CA ASN A 294 11.74 -11.87 -5.22
C ASN A 294 12.53 -12.73 -4.24
N ARG A 295 13.45 -13.56 -4.79
CA ARG A 295 14.28 -14.48 -4.01
C ARG A 295 15.20 -13.77 -3.02
N ASP A 296 15.73 -12.60 -3.37
CA ASP A 296 16.65 -11.85 -2.52
C ASP A 296 15.90 -11.23 -1.33
N PHE A 297 14.69 -10.72 -1.55
CA PHE A 297 13.80 -10.30 -0.47
C PHE A 297 13.44 -11.49 0.44
N ARG A 298 13.03 -12.62 -0.13
CA ARG A 298 12.68 -13.83 0.64
C ARG A 298 13.85 -14.31 1.50
N TYR A 299 15.04 -14.38 0.93
CA TYR A 299 16.25 -14.76 1.66
C TYR A 299 16.56 -13.78 2.80
N THR A 300 16.51 -12.49 2.50
CA THR A 300 16.80 -11.43 3.49
C THR A 300 15.76 -11.39 4.61
N PHE A 301 14.47 -11.56 4.30
CA PHE A 301 13.39 -11.68 5.29
C PHE A 301 13.63 -12.86 6.22
N HIS A 302 13.93 -14.05 5.67
CA HIS A 302 14.22 -15.23 6.48
C HIS A 302 15.43 -14.99 7.40
N LYS A 303 16.49 -14.36 6.89
CA LYS A 303 17.69 -14.02 7.69
C LYS A 303 17.35 -13.06 8.84
N ILE A 304 16.60 -11.99 8.56
CA ILE A 304 16.20 -11.01 9.58
C ILE A 304 15.31 -11.67 10.65
N ILE A 305 14.29 -12.42 10.24
CA ILE A 305 13.37 -13.09 11.17
C ILE A 305 14.13 -14.13 12.02
N SER A 306 14.96 -14.96 11.40
CA SER A 306 15.75 -15.96 12.12
C SER A 306 16.66 -15.33 13.18
N ARG A 307 17.35 -14.24 12.82
CA ARG A 307 18.35 -13.60 13.68
C ARG A 307 17.75 -12.72 14.77
N TYR A 308 16.74 -11.92 14.45
CA TYR A 308 16.24 -10.86 15.35
C TYR A 308 14.88 -11.17 15.98
N VAL A 309 14.07 -12.05 15.39
CA VAL A 309 12.75 -12.43 15.94
C VAL A 309 12.81 -13.79 16.64
N LEU A 310 13.44 -14.77 16.00
CA LEU A 310 13.59 -16.12 16.54
C LEU A 310 14.88 -16.29 17.38
N CYS A 311 15.71 -15.25 17.47
CA CYS A 311 16.98 -15.23 18.20
C CYS A 311 17.90 -16.43 17.89
N ARG A 312 17.81 -16.99 16.68
CA ARG A 312 18.73 -18.03 16.23
C ARG A 312 19.99 -17.32 15.75
N THR A 313 21.05 -17.39 16.54
CA THR A 313 22.40 -17.05 16.08
C THR A 313 22.71 -17.88 14.84
N ASP A 314 23.17 -17.25 13.77
CA ASP A 314 23.74 -17.94 12.62
C ASP A 314 24.84 -18.88 13.13
N VAL A 315 24.55 -20.17 13.26
CA VAL A 315 25.55 -21.20 13.49
C VAL A 315 26.29 -21.35 12.16
N CYS A 316 27.18 -20.40 11.86
CA CYS A 316 28.07 -20.49 10.71
C CYS A 316 29.51 -20.50 11.20
N LYS A 317 30.05 -21.73 11.27
CA LYS A 317 31.40 -22.15 10.89
C LYS A 317 32.42 -21.02 10.77
N SER A 318 33.30 -20.93 11.76
CA SER A 318 34.65 -20.37 11.62
C SER A 318 35.65 -21.38 12.21
N GLY A 319 36.68 -21.72 11.43
CA GLY A 319 37.83 -22.57 11.80
C GLY A 319 37.64 -24.05 11.41
N ASP A 320 38.43 -24.68 10.55
CA ASP A 320 39.77 -24.32 10.10
C ASP A 320 40.10 -24.95 8.74
N GLY A 321 40.82 -24.19 7.92
CA GLY A 321 41.52 -24.73 6.77
C GLY A 321 42.92 -25.14 7.22
N GLN A 322 43.25 -26.42 7.09
CA GLN A 322 44.63 -26.87 7.08
C GLN A 322 44.93 -27.46 5.70
N ALA A 323 45.53 -26.62 4.86
CA ALA A 323 46.28 -27.06 3.70
C ALA A 323 47.72 -27.37 4.14
N GLY A 324 48.24 -28.53 3.73
CA GLY A 324 49.67 -28.74 3.51
C GLY A 324 50.52 -29.13 4.72
N ALA A 325 50.66 -30.44 4.94
CA ALA A 325 51.90 -31.02 5.44
C ALA A 325 52.09 -32.42 4.83
N GLN A 326 52.85 -32.50 3.75
CA GLN A 326 53.48 -33.74 3.31
C GLN A 326 54.56 -34.11 4.34
N PRO A 327 54.60 -35.34 4.87
CA PRO A 327 55.79 -35.86 5.51
C PRO A 327 56.78 -36.31 4.42
N ALA A 328 57.96 -35.73 4.42
CA ALA A 328 59.12 -36.27 3.74
C ALA A 328 59.39 -37.69 4.27
N LEU A 329 59.33 -38.69 3.38
CA LEU A 329 59.83 -40.03 3.67
C LEU A 329 61.21 -40.17 3.02
N GLN A 330 62.18 -40.48 3.87
CA GLN A 330 63.60 -40.62 3.57
C GLN A 330 63.88 -41.70 2.52
N VAL A 331 64.81 -41.38 1.62
CA VAL A 331 65.59 -42.36 0.86
C VAL A 331 66.56 -43.04 1.84
N GLY A 332 66.59 -44.36 1.81
CA GLY A 332 67.48 -45.18 2.64
C GLY A 332 67.44 -46.67 2.26
N LEU A 333 67.71 -47.00 1.00
CA LEU A 333 68.65 -48.00 0.49
C LEU A 333 68.52 -48.11 -1.04
#